data_AF-A0A355ASD1-F1
#
_entry.id   AF-A0A355ASD1-F1
#
_cell.length_a   1.000
_cell.length_b   1.000
_cell.length_c   1.000
_cell.angle_alpha   90.00
_cell.angle_beta   90.00
_cell.angle_gamma   90.00
#
_symmetry.space_group_name_H-M   'P 1'
#
loop_
_entity.id
_entity.type
_entity.pdbx_description
1 polymer ?
#
loop_
_entity_poly.entity_id
_entity_poly.type
_entity_poly.pdbx_seq_one_letter_code
_entity_poly.pdbx_strand_id
1 'polypeptide(L)' 'MHKAVKRALTVEEIQTYRRDGVVLVRELVDPNWVGELQELVDQNIVQPSTMVRDINESGSTGNFFGDTFV' A
#
# COMPACT_ATOMS: atom_id res chain seq x y z
N MET A 1 -4.48 -8.44 -11.08
CA MET A 1 -3.55 -8.24 -12.22
C MET A 1 -2.19 -7.90 -11.64
N HIS A 2 -1.13 -8.68 -11.90
CA HIS A 2 0.21 -8.35 -11.39
C HIS A 2 0.83 -7.28 -12.28
N LYS A 3 1.00 -6.05 -11.76
CA LYS A 3 1.69 -4.97 -12.47
C LYS A 3 3.19 -5.11 -12.22
N ALA A 4 3.99 -5.05 -13.29
CA ALA A 4 5.44 -5.19 -13.19
C ALA A 4 6.07 -3.99 -12.46
N VAL A 5 7.12 -4.24 -11.68
CA VAL A 5 7.96 -3.18 -11.12
C VAL A 5 8.73 -2.48 -12.23
N LYS A 6 8.90 -1.15 -12.14
CA LYS A 6 9.45 -0.34 -13.25
C LYS A 6 10.93 -0.58 -13.52
N ARG A 7 11.68 -1.09 -12.53
CA ARG A 7 13.12 -1.28 -12.64
C ARG A 7 13.62 -2.42 -11.75
N ALA A 8 14.78 -2.95 -12.11
CA ALA A 8 15.54 -3.83 -11.25
C ALA A 8 16.11 -3.08 -10.03
N LEU A 9 16.30 -3.82 -8.95
CA LEU A 9 17.06 -3.35 -7.79
C LEU A 9 18.54 -3.32 -8.14
N THR A 10 19.23 -2.29 -7.68
CA THR A 10 20.69 -2.20 -7.79
C THR A 10 21.36 -3.11 -6.76
N VAL A 11 22.62 -3.47 -7.00
CA VAL A 11 23.42 -4.24 -6.04
C VAL A 11 23.54 -3.49 -4.72
N GLU A 12 23.71 -2.16 -4.75
CA GLU A 12 23.84 -1.34 -3.55
C GLU A 12 22.56 -1.33 -2.72
N GLU A 13 21.38 -1.22 -3.35
CA GLU A 13 20.10 -1.28 -2.65
C GLU A 13 19.92 -2.63 -1.94
N ILE A 14 20.32 -3.72 -2.60
CA ILE A 14 20.27 -5.08 -2.02
C ILE A 14 21.23 -5.21 -0.84
N GLN A 15 22.47 -4.74 -0.96
CA GLN A 15 23.43 -4.82 0.15
C GLN A 15 23.02 -3.92 1.33
N THR A 16 22.48 -2.74 1.05
CA THR A 16 21.93 -1.84 2.08
C THR A 16 20.82 -2.53 2.86
N TYR A 17 19.86 -3.15 2.20
CA TYR A 17 18.81 -3.92 2.89
C TYR A 17 19.39 -5.06 3.74
N ARG A 18 20.37 -5.80 3.23
CA ARG A 18 20.99 -6.91 3.98
C ARG A 18 21.71 -6.45 5.24
N ARG A 19 22.34 -5.27 5.20
CA ARG A 19 23.10 -4.69 6.31
C ARG A 19 22.17 -3.99 7.31
N ASP A 20 21.23 -3.20 6.80
CA ASP A 20 20.47 -2.23 7.58
C ASP A 20 19.03 -2.70 7.88
N GLY A 21 18.59 -3.79 7.24
CA GLY A 21 17.22 -4.33 7.35
C GLY A 21 16.15 -3.51 6.62
N VAL A 22 16.53 -2.37 6.02
CA VAL A 22 15.63 -1.46 5.30
C VAL A 22 16.41 -0.69 4.23
N VAL A 23 15.75 -0.37 3.10
CA VAL A 23 16.32 0.47 2.05
C VAL A 23 15.23 1.28 1.35
N LEU A 24 15.54 2.52 0.98
CA LEU A 24 14.67 3.34 0.15
C LEU A 24 14.88 3.01 -1.34
N VAL A 25 13.82 2.56 -2.00
CA VAL A 25 13.81 2.31 -3.44
C VAL A 25 12.88 3.32 -4.11
N ARG A 26 13.44 4.30 -4.79
CA ARG A 26 12.67 5.32 -5.51
C ARG A 26 12.17 4.79 -6.85
N GLU A 27 10.99 5.26 -7.26
CA GLU A 27 10.40 5.01 -8.59
C GLU A 27 10.18 3.52 -8.92
N LEU A 28 10.02 2.67 -7.91
CA LEU A 28 9.77 1.25 -8.11
C LEU A 28 8.36 0.97 -8.66
N VAL A 29 7.40 1.77 -8.22
CA VAL A 29 5.96 1.65 -8.48
C VAL A 29 5.55 2.68 -9.54
N ASP A 30 4.70 2.27 -10.49
CA ASP A 30 4.12 3.19 -11.47
C ASP A 30 3.21 4.22 -10.77
N PRO A 31 3.47 5.54 -10.90
CA PRO A 31 2.60 6.56 -10.30
C PRO A 31 1.15 6.47 -10.80
N ASN A 32 0.91 6.02 -12.03
CA ASN A 32 -0.46 5.83 -12.52
C ASN A 32 -1.18 4.72 -11.74
N TRP A 33 -0.45 3.65 -11.40
CA TRP A 33 -1.00 2.57 -10.60
C TRP A 33 -1.27 3.00 -9.16
N VAL A 34 -0.47 3.91 -8.59
CA VAL A 34 -0.78 4.51 -7.29
C VAL A 34 -2.12 5.25 -7.34
N GLY A 35 -2.36 6.03 -8.40
CA GLY A 35 -3.65 6.71 -8.61
C GLY A 35 -4.82 5.72 -8.70
N GLU A 36 -4.68 4.67 -9.52
CA GLU A 36 -5.69 3.59 -9.61
C GLU A 36 -6.00 2.97 -8.24
N LEU A 37 -4.97 2.71 -7.42
CA LEU A 37 -5.16 2.15 -6.07
C LEU A 37 -5.87 3.13 -5.13
N GLN A 38 -5.58 4.43 -5.23
CA GLN A 38 -6.28 5.45 -4.44
C GLN A 38 -7.78 5.49 -4.77
N GLU A 39 -8.12 5.50 -6.06
CA GLU A 39 -9.53 5.49 -6.49
C GLU A 39 -10.27 4.24 -6.01
N LEU A 40 -9.63 3.07 -6.06
CA LEU A 40 -10.21 1.82 -5.55
C LEU A 40 -10.42 1.86 -4.04
N VAL A 41 -9.47 2.43 -3.28
CA VAL A 41 -9.62 2.60 -1.82
C VAL A 41 -10.77 3.56 -1.51
N ASP A 42 -10.88 4.68 -2.21
CA ASP A 42 -11.96 5.65 -1.99
C ASP A 42 -13.34 5.03 -2.28
N GLN A 43 -13.47 4.27 -3.37
CA GLN A 43 -14.70 3.53 -3.68
C GLN A 43 -15.05 2.52 -2.59
N ASN A 44 -14.06 1.80 -2.08
CA ASN A 44 -14.26 0.79 -1.05
C ASN A 44 -14.70 1.42 0.29
N ILE A 45 -14.16 2.59 0.64
CA ILE A 45 -14.58 3.34 1.83
C ILE A 45 -16.03 3.84 1.70
N VAL A 46 -16.42 4.33 0.51
CA VAL A 46 -17.78 4.86 0.25
C VAL A 46 -18.82 3.75 0.18
N GLN A 47 -18.47 2.61 -0.41
CA GLN A 47 -19.37 1.48 -0.60
C GLN A 47 -18.70 0.19 -0.12
N PRO A 48 -18.56 0.04 1.21
CA PRO A 48 -17.88 -1.12 1.75
C PRO A 48 -18.73 -2.39 1.61
N SER A 49 -18.07 -3.53 1.69
CA SER A 49 -18.73 -4.83 1.74
C SER A 49 -19.45 -5.04 3.09
N THR A 50 -20.17 -6.17 3.21
CA THR A 50 -20.80 -6.56 4.47
C THR A 50 -19.80 -6.95 5.57
N MET A 51 -18.51 -7.15 5.22
CA MET A 51 -17.44 -7.56 6.13
C MET A 51 -16.57 -6.39 6.61
N VAL A 52 -17.05 -5.16 6.42
CA VAL A 52 -16.38 -3.94 6.86
C VAL A 52 -16.15 -3.89 8.36
N ARG A 53 -15.00 -3.33 8.75
CA ARG A 53 -14.62 -3.06 10.13
C ARG A 53 -14.13 -1.62 10.24
N ASP A 54 -14.81 -0.88 11.11
CA ASP A 54 -14.22 0.31 11.71
C ASP A 54 -13.21 -0.16 12.77
N ILE A 55 -11.95 0.18 12.55
CA ILE A 55 -10.83 -0.20 13.43
C ILE A 55 -10.20 1.03 14.09
N ASN A 56 -10.92 2.15 14.11
CA ASN A 56 -10.50 3.34 14.84
C ASN A 56 -10.49 3.07 16.35
N GLU A 57 -9.39 3.41 17.00
CA GLU A 57 -9.31 3.42 18.46
C GLU A 57 -9.93 4.72 18.99
N SER A 58 -10.71 4.61 20.07
CA SER A 58 -11.39 5.76 20.67
C SER A 58 -10.38 6.81 21.14
N GLY A 59 -10.49 8.04 20.64
CA GLY A 59 -9.56 9.14 20.94
C GLY A 59 -8.29 9.18 20.08
N SER A 60 -8.15 8.29 19.09
CA SER A 60 -7.02 8.32 18.15
C SER A 60 -7.17 9.41 17.08
N THR A 61 -6.04 9.86 16.56
CA THR A 61 -5.96 10.75 15.39
C THR A 61 -5.64 9.91 14.16
N GLY A 62 -6.66 9.55 13.38
CA GLY A 62 -6.52 8.74 12.17
C GLY A 62 -7.88 8.25 11.68
N ASN A 63 -7.93 7.74 10.45
CA ASN A 63 -9.05 6.95 9.97
C ASN A 63 -8.51 5.60 9.50
N PHE A 64 -8.77 4.56 10.29
CA PHE A 64 -8.38 3.20 10.01
C PHE A 64 -9.61 2.41 9.56
N PHE A 65 -9.57 1.97 8.32
CA PHE A 65 -10.64 1.24 7.66
C PHE A 65 -10.13 -0.14 7.26
N GLY A 66 -10.89 -1.18 7.58
CA GLY A 66 -10.64 -2.53 7.12
C GLY A 66 -11.85 -3.06 6.38
N ASP A 67 -11.67 -3.52 5.15
CA ASP A 67 -12.68 -4.29 4.43
C ASP A 67 -12.02 -5.48 3.76
N THR A 68 -12.70 -6.62 3.84
CA THR A 68 -12.13 -7.92 3.53
C THR A 68 -13.18 -8.82 2.88
N PHE A 69 -12.73 -9.90 2.28
CA PHE A 69 -13.55 -10.92 1.66
C PHE A 69 -13.17 -12.28 2.24
N VAL A 70 -14.09 -13.24 2.15
CA VAL A 70 -13.84 -14.66 2.45
C VAL A 70 -13.54 -15.44 1.18
#